data_AF-A0A932PJ32-F1
#
_entry.id   AF-A0A932PJ32-F1
#
_cell.length_a   1.000
_cell.length_b   1.000
_cell.length_c   1.000
_cell.angle_alpha   90.00
_cell.angle_beta   90.00
_cell.angle_gamma   90.00
#
_symmetry.space_group_name_H-M   'P 1'
#
loop_
_entity.id
_entity.type
_entity.pdbx_description
1 polymer ?
#
loop_
_entity_poly.entity_id
_entity_poly.type
_entity_poly.pdbx_seq_one_letter_code
_entity_poly.pdbx_strand_id
1 'polypeptide(L)'
;MSSGPPGSLQARFEDGLRFLAAALALEVDHRHGAAIVSTACDAIQCFLLVFEAAAQQHLADPEGETARLRGQLEALLTPSQSAEEAARHAIEAARLARDQAANLLPKLIG
;
A
#
# COMPACT_ATOMS: atom_id res chain seq x y z
N MET A 1 0.32 -24.92 -6.59
CA MET A 1 -0.09 -23.69 -7.31
C MET A 1 -1.43 -23.31 -6.74
N SER A 2 -1.49 -22.35 -5.83
CA SER A 2 -2.76 -21.93 -5.21
C SER A 2 -3.02 -20.51 -5.65
N SER A 3 -3.80 -20.33 -6.71
CA SER A 3 -4.55 -19.09 -6.89
C SER A 3 -5.50 -19.01 -5.69
N GLY A 4 -5.22 -18.09 -4.76
CA GLY A 4 -6.14 -17.81 -3.66
C GLY A 4 -7.52 -17.48 -4.22
N PRO A 5 -8.61 -17.83 -3.52
CA PRO A 5 -9.95 -17.56 -4.01
C PRO A 5 -10.10 -16.05 -4.26
N PRO A 6 -10.75 -15.60 -5.35
CA PRO A 6 -10.85 -14.17 -5.70
C PRO A 6 -11.42 -13.29 -4.58
N GLY A 7 -12.21 -13.85 -3.66
CA GLY A 7 -12.67 -13.19 -2.43
C GLY A 7 -11.55 -12.81 -1.44
N SER A 8 -10.36 -13.39 -1.56
CA SER A 8 -9.21 -13.05 -0.70
C SER A 8 -8.56 -11.74 -1.10
N LEU A 9 -8.47 -11.41 -2.40
CA LEU A 9 -7.80 -10.18 -2.84
C LEU A 9 -8.64 -8.94 -2.54
N GLN A 10 -9.95 -9.02 -2.75
CA GLN A 10 -10.87 -7.94 -2.39
C GLN A 10 -10.89 -7.71 -0.87
N ALA A 11 -10.94 -8.78 -0.07
CA ALA A 11 -10.85 -8.66 1.39
C ALA A 11 -9.55 -7.99 1.84
N ARG A 12 -8.41 -8.36 1.23
CA ARG A 12 -7.11 -7.73 1.53
C ARG A 12 -7.06 -6.27 1.11
N PHE A 13 -7.65 -5.92 -0.03
CA PHE A 13 -7.76 -4.53 -0.44
C PHE A 13 -8.58 -3.71 0.58
N GLU A 14 -9.71 -4.24 1.05
CA GLU A 14 -10.50 -3.60 2.10
C GLU A 14 -9.76 -3.48 3.43
N ASP A 15 -8.98 -4.49 3.83
CA ASP A 15 -8.11 -4.39 5.01
C ASP A 15 -7.10 -3.25 4.86
N GLY A 16 -6.49 -3.12 3.67
CA GLY A 16 -5.61 -1.99 3.35
C GLY A 16 -6.31 -0.64 3.50
N LEU A 17 -7.58 -0.51 3.07
CA LEU A 17 -8.36 0.70 3.28
C LEU A 17 -8.63 1.00 4.76
N ARG A 18 -8.91 -0.04 5.57
CA ARG A 18 -9.12 0.10 7.03
C ARG A 18 -7.87 0.62 7.72
N PHE A 19 -6.70 0.06 7.39
CA PHE A 19 -5.42 0.52 7.92
C PHE A 19 -5.10 1.95 7.46
N LEU A 20 -5.27 2.27 6.17
CA LEU A 20 -5.05 3.65 5.69
C LEU A 20 -5.96 4.66 6.40
N ALA A 21 -7.24 4.33 6.61
CA ALA A 21 -8.16 5.19 7.35
C ALA A 21 -7.70 5.40 8.81
N ALA A 22 -7.19 4.36 9.48
CA ALA A 22 -6.64 4.46 10.81
C ALA A 22 -5.37 5.33 10.86
N ALA A 23 -4.47 5.20 9.88
CA ALA A 23 -3.28 6.04 9.78
C ALA A 23 -3.64 7.52 9.60
N LEU A 24 -4.64 7.82 8.76
CA LEU A 24 -5.15 9.19 8.57
C LEU A 24 -5.82 9.74 9.83
N ALA A 25 -6.55 8.91 10.59
CA ALA A 25 -7.12 9.34 11.86
C ALA A 25 -6.05 9.66 12.91
N LEU A 26 -4.96 8.87 12.95
CA LEU A 26 -3.82 9.12 13.83
C LEU A 26 -3.04 10.39 13.43
N GLU A 27 -2.97 10.70 12.14
CA GLU A 27 -2.32 11.92 11.61
C GLU A 27 -2.98 13.19 12.19
N VAL A 28 -4.32 13.22 12.27
CA VAL A 28 -5.08 14.35 12.82
C VAL A 28 -4.74 14.64 14.29
N ASP A 29 -4.33 13.62 15.06
CA ASP A 29 -3.97 13.78 16.47
C ASP A 29 -2.51 14.21 16.68
N HIS A 30 -1.68 14.25 15.63
CA HIS A 30 -0.27 14.71 15.58
C HIS A 30 0.70 14.15 16.65
N ARG A 31 0.28 13.17 17.46
CA ARG A 31 1.01 12.67 18.63
C ARG A 31 1.58 11.26 18.46
N HIS A 32 1.28 10.60 17.35
CA HIS A 32 1.47 9.16 17.21
C HIS A 32 2.32 8.77 15.98
N GLY A 33 3.43 9.48 15.72
CA GLY A 33 4.27 9.27 14.54
C GLY A 33 4.63 7.81 14.24
N ALA A 34 5.08 7.05 15.26
CA ALA A 34 5.40 5.63 15.08
C ALA A 34 4.17 4.76 14.75
N ALA A 35 3.02 5.06 15.34
CA ALA A 35 1.79 4.33 15.07
C ALA A 35 1.25 4.65 13.66
N ILE A 36 1.39 5.91 13.21
CA ILE A 36 1.07 6.31 11.83
C ILE A 36 1.91 5.50 10.85
N VAL A 37 3.24 5.47 11.06
CA VAL A 37 4.16 4.72 10.19
C VAL A 37 3.81 3.23 10.17
N SER A 38 3.64 2.60 11.33
CA SER A 38 3.28 1.18 11.41
C SER A 38 1.98 0.88 10.68
N THR A 39 0.94 1.68 10.94
CA THR A 39 -0.40 1.46 10.36
C THR A 39 -0.40 1.72 8.85
N ALA A 40 0.35 2.71 8.38
CA ALA A 40 0.52 2.96 6.96
C ALA A 40 1.30 1.83 6.26
N CYS A 41 2.32 1.26 6.92
CA CYS A 41 3.03 0.08 6.43
C CYS A 41 2.12 -1.15 6.33
N ASP A 42 1.24 -1.37 7.32
CA ASP A 42 0.25 -2.45 7.27
C ASP A 42 -0.72 -2.29 6.08
N ALA A 43 -1.13 -1.05 5.78
CA ALA A 43 -1.92 -0.74 4.60
C ALA A 43 -1.18 -1.07 3.29
N ILE A 44 0.09 -0.66 3.18
CA ILE A 44 0.94 -0.94 2.02
C ILE A 44 1.08 -2.44 1.78
N GLN A 45 1.34 -3.22 2.84
CA GLN A 45 1.46 -4.68 2.72
C GLN A 45 0.18 -5.32 2.17
N CYS A 46 -0.99 -4.83 2.58
CA CYS A 46 -2.27 -5.29 2.05
C CYS A 46 -2.42 -5.01 0.55
N PHE A 47 -2.02 -3.82 0.10
CA PHE A 47 -2.09 -3.45 -1.32
C PHE A 47 -1.07 -4.19 -2.18
N LEU A 48 0.13 -4.48 -1.66
CA LEU A 48 1.16 -5.25 -2.37
C LEU A 48 0.70 -6.67 -2.73
N LEU A 49 -0.19 -7.29 -1.96
CA LEU A 49 -0.77 -8.60 -2.31
C LEU A 49 -1.58 -8.55 -3.62
N VAL A 50 -2.20 -7.41 -3.94
CA VAL A 50 -2.89 -7.20 -5.23
C VAL A 50 -1.87 -7.16 -6.36
N PHE A 51 -0.68 -6.60 -6.10
CA PHE A 51 0.37 -6.45 -7.11
C PHE A 51 1.03 -7.79 -7.38
N GLU A 52 1.30 -8.58 -6.33
CA GLU A 52 1.82 -9.93 -6.46
C GLU A 52 0.88 -10.81 -7.29
N ALA A 53 -0.44 -10.69 -7.07
CA ALA A 53 -1.43 -11.37 -7.88
C ALA A 53 -1.42 -10.92 -9.35
N ALA A 54 -1.30 -9.61 -9.60
CA ALA A 54 -1.14 -9.06 -10.96
C ALA A 54 0.12 -9.59 -11.66
N ALA A 55 1.25 -9.61 -10.96
CA ALA A 55 2.50 -10.15 -11.48
C ALA A 55 2.39 -11.65 -11.80
N GLN A 56 1.74 -12.44 -10.95
CA GLN A 56 1.52 -13.87 -11.17
C GLN A 56 0.64 -14.15 -12.41
N GLN A 57 -0.31 -13.27 -12.70
CA GLN A 57 -1.15 -13.37 -13.90
C GLN A 57 -0.49 -12.77 -15.15
N HIS A 58 0.77 -12.33 -15.06
CA HIS A 58 1.47 -11.62 -16.14
C HIS A 58 0.67 -10.44 -16.70
N LEU A 59 -0.15 -9.79 -15.86
CA LEU A 59 -0.70 -8.50 -16.22
C LEU A 59 0.50 -7.60 -16.46
N ALA A 60 0.64 -7.13 -17.70
CA ALA A 60 1.73 -6.23 -18.04
C ALA A 60 1.68 -5.06 -17.06
N ASP A 61 2.86 -4.68 -16.55
CA ASP A 61 3.10 -3.41 -15.87
C ASP A 61 3.72 -2.44 -16.90
N PRO A 62 2.96 -2.02 -17.94
CA PRO A 62 3.52 -1.26 -19.06
C PRO A 62 4.05 0.10 -18.63
N GLU A 63 3.60 0.61 -17.49
CA GLU A 63 3.99 1.90 -16.94
C GLU A 63 5.10 1.79 -15.90
N GLY A 64 5.52 0.56 -15.53
CA GLY A 64 6.57 0.32 -14.53
C GLY A 64 6.17 0.77 -13.12
N GLU A 65 4.87 0.81 -12.85
CA GLU A 65 4.26 1.41 -11.66
C GLU A 65 4.64 0.63 -10.39
N THR A 66 4.88 -0.68 -10.51
CA THR A 66 5.38 -1.53 -9.40
C THR A 66 6.81 -1.16 -9.02
N ALA A 67 7.68 -0.99 -10.02
CA ALA A 67 9.09 -0.62 -9.79
C ALA A 67 9.20 0.81 -9.24
N ARG A 68 8.34 1.71 -9.73
CA ARG A 68 8.21 3.08 -9.25
C ARG A 68 7.72 3.14 -7.80
N LEU A 69 6.67 2.38 -7.46
CA LEU A 69 6.18 2.28 -6.09
C LEU A 69 7.26 1.76 -5.15
N ARG A 70 7.99 0.71 -5.54
CA ARG A 70 9.11 0.21 -4.74
C ARG A 70 10.18 1.28 -4.52
N GLY A 71 10.60 1.98 -5.57
CA GLY A 71 11.59 3.06 -5.44
C GLY A 71 11.10 4.21 -4.55
N GLN A 72 9.80 4.51 -4.58
CA GLN A 72 9.19 5.51 -3.71
C GLN A 72 9.10 5.03 -2.27
N LEU A 73 8.73 3.77 -2.01
CA LEU A 73 8.74 3.18 -0.67
C LEU A 73 10.14 3.19 -0.05
N GLU A 74 11.16 2.82 -0.84
CA GLU A 74 12.56 2.87 -0.42
C GLU A 74 13.04 4.30 -0.13
N ALA A 75 12.66 5.26 -0.99
CA ALA A 75 12.99 6.68 -0.78
C ALA A 75 12.29 7.26 0.45
N LEU A 76 11.03 6.87 0.68
CA LEU A 76 10.19 7.36 1.77
C LEU A 76 10.57 6.76 3.13
N LEU A 77 11.25 5.60 3.18
CA LEU A 77 11.72 4.96 4.42
C LEU A 77 13.20 5.24 4.72
N THR A 78 13.73 6.39 4.27
CA THR A 78 15.16 6.72 4.45
C THR A 78 15.52 6.96 5.94
N PRO A 79 16.69 6.48 6.42
CA PRO A 79 17.04 6.50 7.85
C PRO A 79 17.24 7.89 8.48
N SER A 80 17.34 8.94 7.68
CA SER A 80 17.69 10.30 8.10
C SER A 80 16.50 11.24 8.29
N GLN A 81 15.27 10.72 8.24
CA GLN A 81 14.05 11.53 8.35
C GLN A 81 13.67 11.82 9.81
N SER A 82 13.07 12.98 10.06
CA SER A 82 12.38 13.23 11.32
C SER A 82 11.14 12.32 11.46
N ALA A 83 10.65 12.13 12.68
CA ALA A 83 9.48 11.30 12.93
C ALA A 83 8.21 11.83 12.22
N GLU A 84 8.11 13.15 12.05
CA GLU A 84 7.01 13.80 11.33
C GLU A 84 7.11 13.54 9.82
N GLU A 85 8.31 13.70 9.24
CA GLU A 85 8.55 13.40 7.83
C GLU A 85 8.29 11.92 7.53
N ALA A 86 8.77 11.01 8.37
CA ALA A 86 8.54 9.57 8.22
C ALA A 86 7.04 9.23 8.22
N ALA A 87 6.25 9.84 9.12
CA ALA A 87 4.81 9.64 9.18
C ALA A 87 4.11 10.15 7.91
N ARG A 88 4.43 11.37 7.45
CA ARG A 88 3.88 11.94 6.22
C ARG A 88 4.22 11.07 5.01
N HIS A 89 5.49 10.68 4.89
CA HIS A 89 5.98 9.86 3.81
C HIS A 89 5.32 8.47 3.78
N ALA A 90 5.09 7.86 4.93
CA ALA A 90 4.38 6.58 5.01
C ALA A 90 2.92 6.69 4.53
N ILE A 91 2.22 7.78 4.87
CA ILE A 91 0.84 8.02 4.39
C ILE A 91 0.81 8.25 2.87
N GLU A 92 1.73 9.05 2.34
CA GLU A 92 1.84 9.28 0.89
C GLU A 92 2.10 7.98 0.13
N ALA A 93 3.01 7.14 0.62
CA ALA A 93 3.25 5.80 0.11
C ALA A 93 1.99 4.93 0.10
N ALA A 94 1.26 4.89 1.22
CA ALA A 94 0.06 4.08 1.35
C ALA A 94 -1.07 4.54 0.41
N ARG A 95 -1.21 5.87 0.18
CA ARG A 95 -2.16 6.42 -0.81
C ARG A 95 -1.79 6.00 -2.23
N LEU A 96 -0.53 6.08 -2.59
CA LEU A 96 -0.07 5.68 -3.92
C LEU A 96 -0.29 4.17 -4.16
N ALA A 97 0.05 3.34 -3.18
CA ALA A 97 -0.18 1.90 -3.25
C ALA A 97 -1.68 1.57 -3.41
N ARG A 98 -2.56 2.26 -2.69
CA ARG A 98 -4.03 2.13 -2.84
C ARG A 98 -4.47 2.44 -4.26
N ASP A 99 -4.03 3.55 -4.83
CA ASP A 99 -4.50 4.02 -6.15
C ASP A 99 -4.10 3.05 -7.25
N GLN A 100 -2.87 2.54 -7.20
CA GLN A 100 -2.42 1.49 -8.11
C GLN A 100 -3.17 0.16 -7.88
N ALA A 101 -3.39 -0.25 -6.63
CA ALA A 101 -4.14 -1.48 -6.32
C ALA A 101 -5.59 -1.37 -6.80
N ALA A 102 -6.22 -0.21 -6.68
CA ALA A 102 -7.58 0.05 -7.17
C ALA A 102 -7.68 -0.08 -8.70
N ASN A 103 -6.62 0.27 -9.43
CA ASN A 103 -6.55 0.11 -10.88
C ASN A 103 -6.33 -1.35 -11.32
N LEU A 104 -5.64 -2.15 -10.51
CA LEU A 104 -5.32 -3.55 -10.80
C LEU A 104 -6.44 -4.51 -10.37
N LEU A 105 -7.06 -4.26 -9.22
CA LEU A 105 -8.03 -5.18 -8.61
C LEU A 105 -9.17 -5.58 -9.55
N PRO A 106 -9.84 -4.67 -10.29
CA PRO A 106 -10.89 -5.04 -11.24
C PRO A 106 -10.41 -5.98 -12.35
N LYS A 107 -9.15 -5.87 -12.78
CA LYS A 107 -8.55 -6.71 -13.83
C LYS A 107 -8.22 -8.13 -13.33
N LEU A 108 -8.22 -8.32 -12.01
CA LEU A 108 -7.90 -9.60 -11.36
C LEU A 108 -9.14 -10.39 -10.94
N ILE A 109 -10.28 -9.71 -10.76
CA ILE A 109 -11.55 -10.29 -10.31
C ILE A 109 -12.61 -10.36 -11.42
N GLY A 110 -12.41 -9.61 -12.52
CA GLY A 110 -13.25 -9.66 -13.72
C GLY A 110 -12.78 -10.71 -14.70
#